data_AF-A0A6B1F7T6-F1
#
_entry.id   AF-A0A6B1F7T6-F1
#
_cell.length_a   1.000
_cell.length_b   1.000
_cell.length_c   1.000
_cell.angle_alpha   90.00
_cell.angle_beta   90.00
_cell.angle_gamma   90.00
#
_symmetry.space_group_name_H-M   'P 1'
#
loop_
_entity.id
_entity.type
_entity.pdbx_description
1 polymer ?
#
loop_
_entity_poly.entity_id
_entity_poly.type
_entity_poly.pdbx_seq_one_letter_code
_entity_poly.pdbx_strand_id
1 'polypeptide(L)'
;MQPAATLPGPSSVVEQRFGNGFFNWITRQLGRMKAGTTFPGAATMKERREWILADLDLEPILVKAMDAEEGHGWTLDFASRVSLEYRRFLVLCLEHPQDPIVPSSLVDDFWHLHILDTQKYSEDCQRCFGSMLHHFPYFGMRGEKDATNLREAWLKTLALYQST
;
A
#
# COMPACT_ATOMS: atom_id res chain seq x y z
N MET A 1 46.76 -32.65 -7.63
CA MET A 1 45.66 -32.53 -6.64
C MET A 1 45.62 -31.08 -6.20
N GLN A 2 44.70 -30.27 -6.74
CA GLN A 2 44.45 -28.89 -6.26
C GLN A 2 43.31 -28.94 -5.22
N PRO A 3 43.31 -28.08 -4.19
CA PRO A 3 42.20 -28.02 -3.27
C PRO A 3 40.98 -27.37 -3.95
N ALA A 4 39.81 -27.92 -3.68
CA ALA A 4 38.54 -27.42 -4.18
C ALA A 4 38.24 -26.03 -3.58
N ALA A 5 38.01 -25.04 -4.44
CA ALA A 5 37.49 -23.74 -4.04
C ALA A 5 36.05 -23.92 -3.54
N THR A 6 35.83 -23.60 -2.26
CA THR A 6 34.49 -23.58 -1.66
C THR A 6 33.77 -22.32 -2.15
N LEU A 7 32.70 -22.50 -2.94
CA LEU A 7 31.84 -21.38 -3.32
C LEU A 7 31.10 -20.86 -2.08
N PRO A 8 31.01 -19.54 -1.84
CA PRO A 8 30.16 -19.02 -0.78
C PRO A 8 28.69 -19.31 -1.13
N GLY A 9 27.95 -19.86 -0.16
CA GLY A 9 26.51 -20.09 -0.26
C GLY A 9 25.73 -18.79 -0.46
N PRO A 10 24.45 -18.85 -0.85
CA PRO A 10 23.71 -17.69 -1.33
C PRO A 10 23.45 -16.72 -0.18
N SER A 11 24.25 -15.65 -0.08
CA SER A 11 23.80 -14.42 0.56
C SER A 11 22.74 -13.84 -0.35
N SER A 12 21.50 -13.82 0.11
CA SER A 12 20.36 -13.42 -0.73
C SER A 12 20.55 -11.97 -1.21
N VAL A 13 20.12 -11.66 -2.44
CA VAL A 13 20.19 -10.31 -3.03
C VAL A 13 19.63 -9.23 -2.08
N VAL A 14 18.67 -9.61 -1.24
CA VAL A 14 18.04 -8.78 -0.20
C VAL A 14 19.03 -8.36 0.89
N GLU A 15 19.91 -9.26 1.32
CA GLU A 15 20.91 -9.01 2.37
C GLU A 15 21.98 -8.03 1.89
N GLN A 16 22.33 -8.09 0.60
CA GLN A 16 23.27 -7.18 -0.06
C GLN A 16 22.68 -5.79 -0.29
N ARG A 17 21.37 -5.68 -0.57
CA ARG A 17 20.71 -4.39 -0.88
C ARG A 17 20.37 -3.56 0.35
N PHE A 18 20.06 -4.18 1.48
CA PHE A 18 19.50 -3.47 2.62
C PHE A 18 20.24 -3.69 3.96
N GLY A 19 21.24 -4.57 3.98
CA GLY A 19 22.09 -4.85 5.15
C GLY A 19 21.42 -5.73 6.23
N ASN A 20 22.25 -6.30 7.10
CA ASN A 20 21.82 -7.29 8.11
C ASN A 20 20.77 -6.77 9.11
N GLY A 21 20.69 -5.46 9.32
CA GLY A 21 19.67 -4.83 10.19
C GLY A 21 18.26 -4.87 9.58
N PHE A 22 18.15 -4.69 8.27
CA PHE A 22 16.89 -4.77 7.53
C PHE A 22 16.41 -6.21 7.37
N PHE A 23 17.32 -7.14 7.08
CA PHE A 23 16.99 -8.55 6.99
C PHE A 23 16.51 -9.12 8.34
N ASN A 24 17.12 -8.72 9.46
CA ASN A 24 16.66 -9.10 10.80
C ASN A 24 15.32 -8.44 11.21
N TRP A 25 14.97 -7.29 10.62
CA TRP A 25 13.66 -6.66 10.79
C TRP A 25 12.57 -7.39 9.98
N ILE A 26 12.82 -7.67 8.69
CA ILE A 26 11.94 -8.48 7.83
C ILE A 26 11.71 -9.86 8.44
N THR A 27 12.77 -10.59 8.82
CA THR A 27 12.63 -11.95 9.36
C THR A 27 11.91 -12.01 10.72
N ARG A 28 11.95 -10.94 11.53
CA ARG A 28 11.13 -10.84 12.75
C ARG A 28 9.64 -10.58 12.44
N GLN A 29 9.31 -9.94 11.34
CA GLN A 29 7.92 -9.72 10.89
C GLN A 29 7.35 -10.91 10.10
N LEU A 30 8.18 -11.66 9.36
CA LEU A 30 7.79 -12.91 8.68
C LEU A 30 7.33 -14.01 9.68
N GLY A 31 7.72 -13.91 10.96
CA GLY A 31 7.19 -14.73 12.05
C GLY A 31 5.76 -14.38 12.46
N ARG A 32 5.19 -13.31 11.89
CA ARG A 32 3.80 -12.90 12.01
C ARG A 32 3.06 -13.17 10.69
N MET A 33 3.21 -14.37 10.14
CA MET A 33 2.08 -14.98 9.42
C MET A 33 0.91 -15.05 10.42
N LYS A 34 0.07 -14.01 10.48
CA LYS A 34 -1.28 -14.21 10.97
C LYS A 34 -1.93 -15.15 9.96
N ALA A 35 -1.91 -16.44 10.31
CA ALA A 35 -2.72 -17.46 9.71
C ALA A 35 -4.14 -16.90 9.52
N GLY A 36 -4.71 -17.20 8.35
CA GLY A 36 -5.87 -16.53 7.79
C GLY A 36 -6.95 -16.14 8.80
N THR A 37 -7.20 -14.85 8.91
CA THR A 37 -8.54 -14.37 9.25
C THR A 37 -9.28 -14.22 7.93
N THR A 38 -9.93 -15.31 7.51
CA THR A 38 -11.03 -15.24 6.56
C THR A 38 -12.03 -14.21 7.07
N PHE A 39 -12.26 -13.11 6.35
CA PHE A 39 -13.44 -12.28 6.59
C PHE A 39 -14.63 -12.99 5.93
N PRO A 40 -15.66 -13.38 6.69
CA PRO A 40 -16.92 -13.79 6.09
C PRO A 40 -17.51 -12.58 5.37
N GLY A 41 -18.33 -12.78 4.34
CA GLY A 41 -19.04 -11.72 3.61
C GLY A 41 -19.98 -10.83 4.45
N ALA A 42 -19.93 -10.91 5.79
CA ALA A 42 -20.77 -10.22 6.76
C ALA A 42 -20.03 -9.15 7.60
N ALA A 43 -18.74 -8.85 7.34
CA ALA A 43 -18.00 -7.84 8.10
C ALA A 43 -18.63 -6.44 7.97
N THR A 44 -18.89 -5.80 9.11
CA THR A 44 -19.46 -4.45 9.22
C THR A 44 -18.49 -3.37 8.76
N MET A 45 -19.01 -2.18 8.48
CA MET A 45 -18.21 -0.99 8.14
C MET A 45 -17.13 -0.71 9.19
N LYS A 46 -17.51 -0.79 10.47
CA LYS A 46 -16.60 -0.54 11.60
C LYS A 46 -15.44 -1.54 11.63
N GLU A 47 -15.72 -2.83 11.47
CA GLU A 47 -14.70 -3.88 11.47
C GLU A 47 -13.72 -3.71 10.30
N ARG A 48 -14.23 -3.36 9.11
CA ARG A 48 -13.41 -3.07 7.93
C ARG A 48 -12.50 -1.85 8.15
N ARG A 49 -13.05 -0.77 8.71
CA ARG A 49 -12.28 0.43 9.08
C ARG A 49 -11.17 0.10 10.07
N GLU A 50 -11.49 -0.61 11.15
CA GLU A 50 -10.51 -1.02 12.17
C GLU A 50 -9.41 -1.89 11.56
N TRP A 51 -9.77 -2.82 10.67
CA TRP A 51 -8.81 -3.67 9.98
C TRP A 51 -7.87 -2.87 9.07
N ILE A 52 -8.39 -1.92 8.27
CA ILE A 52 -7.57 -1.04 7.42
C ILE A 52 -6.55 -0.27 8.26
N LEU A 53 -6.96 0.24 9.42
CA LEU A 53 -6.11 1.06 10.28
C LEU A 53 -5.07 0.24 11.05
N ALA A 54 -5.39 -0.98 11.46
CA ALA A 54 -4.56 -1.74 12.41
C ALA A 54 -3.89 -3.00 11.85
N ASP A 55 -4.50 -3.69 10.88
CA ASP A 55 -4.12 -5.05 10.49
C ASP A 55 -3.82 -5.22 8.98
N LEU A 56 -4.21 -4.28 8.11
CA LEU A 56 -3.81 -4.31 6.70
C LEU A 56 -2.28 -4.31 6.61
N ASP A 57 -1.70 -5.38 6.08
CA ASP A 57 -0.26 -5.51 5.97
C ASP A 57 0.25 -4.73 4.76
N LEU A 58 1.05 -3.69 4.99
CA LEU A 58 1.66 -2.85 3.95
C LEU A 58 3.17 -3.01 3.89
N GLU A 59 3.75 -3.96 4.61
CA GLU A 59 5.20 -4.16 4.67
C GLU A 59 5.82 -4.40 3.28
N PRO A 60 5.26 -5.26 2.41
CA PRO A 60 5.84 -5.45 1.07
C PRO A 60 5.86 -4.16 0.25
N ILE A 61 4.86 -3.28 0.42
CA ILE A 61 4.78 -2.00 -0.28
C ILE A 61 5.80 -1.02 0.29
N LEU A 62 5.99 -0.99 1.61
CA LEU A 62 7.05 -0.21 2.26
C LEU A 62 8.43 -0.62 1.75
N VAL A 63 8.71 -1.93 1.68
CA VAL A 63 9.97 -2.47 1.13
C VAL A 63 10.17 -2.01 -0.31
N LYS A 64 9.14 -2.13 -1.17
CA LYS A 64 9.20 -1.69 -2.56
C LYS A 64 9.41 -0.17 -2.65
N ALA A 65 8.73 0.63 -1.85
CA ALA A 65 8.86 2.10 -1.84
C ALA A 65 10.27 2.57 -1.47
N MET A 66 10.95 1.82 -0.58
CA MET A 66 12.31 2.11 -0.13
C MET A 66 13.39 1.68 -1.12
N ASP A 67 13.10 0.75 -2.04
CA ASP A 67 14.07 0.35 -3.06
C ASP A 67 14.35 1.54 -4.01
N ALA A 68 15.62 1.85 -4.22
CA ALA A 68 16.05 3.02 -4.98
C ALA A 68 16.07 2.80 -6.50
N GLU A 69 16.12 1.54 -6.96
CA GLU A 69 16.15 1.20 -8.39
C GLU A 69 14.74 0.91 -8.89
N GLU A 70 13.98 0.19 -8.07
CA GLU A 70 12.72 -0.42 -8.43
C GLU A 70 11.50 0.30 -7.83
N GLY A 71 11.73 1.23 -6.89
CA GLY A 71 10.71 2.01 -6.20
C GLY A 71 10.99 3.52 -6.26
N HIS A 72 10.83 4.20 -5.13
CA HIS A 72 11.05 5.65 -5.03
C HIS A 72 12.29 6.02 -4.20
N GLY A 73 13.02 5.03 -3.66
CA GLY A 73 14.18 5.28 -2.80
C GLY A 73 13.85 6.03 -1.51
N TRP A 74 12.62 5.88 -1.00
CA TRP A 74 12.17 6.59 0.20
C TRP A 74 12.87 6.07 1.45
N THR A 75 13.05 6.95 2.44
CA THR A 75 13.46 6.50 3.78
C THR A 75 12.31 5.75 4.45
N LEU A 76 12.64 4.86 5.38
CA LEU A 76 11.62 4.13 6.15
C LEU A 76 10.64 5.08 6.86
N ASP A 77 11.13 6.17 7.45
CA ASP A 77 10.29 7.18 8.11
C ASP A 77 9.29 7.81 7.14
N PHE A 78 9.77 8.22 5.97
CA PHE A 78 8.91 8.85 4.97
C PHE A 78 7.88 7.86 4.41
N ALA A 79 8.32 6.67 4.02
CA ALA A 79 7.43 5.60 3.54
C ALA A 79 6.38 5.23 4.60
N SER A 80 6.76 5.17 5.87
CA SER A 80 5.84 4.89 6.98
C SER A 80 4.78 5.98 7.12
N ARG A 81 5.16 7.26 7.03
CA ARG A 81 4.20 8.38 7.05
C ARG A 81 3.24 8.34 5.87
N VAL A 82 3.73 8.07 4.66
CA VAL A 82 2.88 7.93 3.47
C VAL A 82 1.93 6.72 3.63
N SER A 83 2.40 5.61 4.19
CA SER A 83 1.55 4.43 4.42
C SER A 83 0.41 4.71 5.41
N LEU A 84 0.62 5.59 6.40
CA LEU A 84 -0.43 6.01 7.32
C LEU A 84 -1.51 6.83 6.60
N GLU A 85 -1.12 7.78 5.75
CA GLU A 85 -2.07 8.55 4.94
C GLU A 85 -2.77 7.67 3.90
N TYR A 86 -2.10 6.65 3.34
CA TYR A 86 -2.73 5.66 2.47
C TYR A 86 -3.82 4.87 3.20
N ARG A 87 -3.63 4.47 4.45
CA ARG A 87 -4.70 3.84 5.24
C ARG A 87 -5.90 4.77 5.42
N ARG A 88 -5.66 6.05 5.72
CA ARG A 88 -6.73 7.05 5.85
C ARG A 88 -7.47 7.24 4.53
N PHE A 89 -6.76 7.25 3.40
CA PHE A 89 -7.35 7.27 2.06
C PHE A 89 -8.28 6.07 1.83
N LEU A 90 -7.82 4.85 2.13
CA LEU A 90 -8.65 3.65 1.98
C LEU A 90 -9.90 3.70 2.87
N VAL A 91 -9.81 4.24 4.08
CA VAL A 91 -10.97 4.45 4.95
C VAL A 91 -11.97 5.42 4.32
N LEU A 92 -11.52 6.53 3.72
CA LEU A 92 -12.42 7.45 3.02
C LEU A 92 -13.10 6.77 1.82
N CYS A 93 -12.37 5.98 1.03
CA CYS A 93 -12.96 5.19 -0.05
C CYS A 93 -14.02 4.21 0.46
N LEU A 94 -13.78 3.59 1.60
CA LEU A 94 -14.70 2.65 2.24
C LEU A 94 -15.99 3.35 2.71
N GLU A 95 -15.86 4.52 3.34
CA GLU A 95 -17.00 5.25 3.93
C GLU A 95 -17.80 6.06 2.90
N HIS A 96 -17.17 6.42 1.78
CA HIS A 96 -17.75 7.23 0.72
C HIS A 96 -17.68 6.53 -0.66
N PRO A 97 -18.25 5.32 -0.82
CA PRO A 97 -18.08 4.51 -2.04
C PRO A 97 -18.74 5.10 -3.30
N GLN A 98 -19.60 6.12 -3.13
CA GLN A 98 -20.27 6.81 -4.24
C GLN A 98 -19.56 8.09 -4.66
N ASP A 99 -18.53 8.51 -3.91
CA ASP A 99 -17.81 9.74 -4.16
C ASP A 99 -16.45 9.46 -4.83
N PRO A 100 -16.01 10.31 -5.77
CA PRO A 100 -14.66 10.24 -6.30
C PRO A 100 -13.66 10.75 -5.25
N ILE A 101 -13.11 9.84 -4.45
CA ILE A 101 -12.06 10.16 -3.47
C ILE A 101 -10.72 10.26 -4.20
N VAL A 102 -10.07 11.41 -4.11
CA VAL A 102 -8.83 11.73 -4.83
C VAL A 102 -7.64 11.70 -3.86
N PRO A 103 -6.65 10.81 -4.05
CA PRO A 103 -5.46 10.78 -3.20
C PRO A 103 -4.55 11.99 -3.49
N SER A 104 -3.71 12.35 -2.53
CA SER A 104 -2.54 13.21 -2.82
C SER A 104 -1.53 12.46 -3.69
N SER A 105 -0.65 13.17 -4.41
CA SER A 105 0.37 12.53 -5.27
C SER A 105 1.18 11.43 -4.58
N LEU A 106 1.69 11.67 -3.36
CA LEU A 106 2.47 10.67 -2.62
C LEU A 106 1.66 9.42 -2.23
N VAL A 107 0.37 9.61 -1.93
CA VAL A 107 -0.53 8.50 -1.61
C VAL A 107 -0.90 7.73 -2.87
N ASP A 108 -1.04 8.41 -4.02
CA ASP A 108 -1.26 7.79 -5.31
C ASP A 108 -0.06 6.95 -5.75
N ASP A 109 1.16 7.49 -5.61
CA ASP A 109 2.42 6.75 -5.85
C ASP A 109 2.48 5.47 -5.02
N PHE A 110 2.17 5.55 -3.72
CA PHE A 110 2.14 4.38 -2.84
C PHE A 110 1.02 3.39 -3.23
N TRP A 111 -0.13 3.90 -3.67
CA TRP A 111 -1.23 3.08 -4.15
C TRP A 111 -0.85 2.32 -5.43
N HIS A 112 -0.11 2.94 -6.36
CA HIS A 112 0.41 2.27 -7.54
C HIS A 112 1.32 1.10 -7.16
N LEU A 113 2.22 1.29 -6.19
CA LEU A 113 3.07 0.20 -5.69
C LEU A 113 2.26 -0.96 -5.11
N HIS A 114 1.15 -0.66 -4.43
CA HIS A 114 0.23 -1.70 -3.95
C HIS A 114 -0.47 -2.43 -5.11
N ILE A 115 -0.94 -1.71 -6.13
CA ILE A 115 -1.62 -2.28 -7.31
C ILE A 115 -0.71 -3.24 -8.09
N LEU A 116 0.61 -2.97 -8.15
CA LEU A 116 1.56 -3.80 -8.90
C LEU A 116 1.64 -5.25 -8.38
N ASP A 117 1.43 -5.48 -7.08
CA ASP A 117 1.17 -6.81 -6.53
C ASP A 117 -0.33 -7.14 -6.68
N THR A 118 -0.71 -7.50 -7.90
CA THR A 118 -2.12 -7.66 -8.28
C THR A 118 -2.87 -8.71 -7.45
N GLN A 119 -2.20 -9.76 -6.98
CA GLN A 119 -2.82 -10.78 -6.14
C GLN A 119 -3.11 -10.22 -4.75
N LYS A 120 -2.10 -9.65 -4.09
CA LYS A 120 -2.26 -9.04 -2.77
C LYS A 120 -3.30 -7.91 -2.80
N TYR A 121 -3.20 -7.04 -3.81
CA TYR A 121 -4.13 -5.92 -3.97
C TYR A 121 -5.59 -6.40 -4.10
N SER A 122 -5.83 -7.45 -4.87
CA SER A 122 -7.15 -8.06 -5.02
C SER A 122 -7.67 -8.63 -3.69
N GLU A 123 -6.83 -9.36 -2.96
CA GLU A 123 -7.19 -9.96 -1.67
C GLU A 123 -7.47 -8.89 -0.60
N ASP A 124 -6.63 -7.85 -0.53
CA ASP A 124 -6.79 -6.73 0.39
C ASP A 124 -8.05 -5.92 0.04
N CYS A 125 -8.32 -5.65 -1.24
CA CYS A 125 -9.55 -4.99 -1.68
C CYS A 125 -10.80 -5.80 -1.29
N GLN A 126 -10.78 -7.12 -1.46
CA GLN A 126 -11.90 -7.97 -1.04
C GLN A 126 -12.16 -7.87 0.48
N ARG A 127 -11.10 -7.76 1.28
CA ARG A 127 -11.22 -7.59 2.74
C ARG A 127 -11.66 -6.19 3.14
N CYS A 128 -11.08 -5.15 2.54
CA CYS A 128 -11.42 -3.76 2.80
C CYS A 128 -12.86 -3.45 2.36
N PHE A 129 -13.18 -3.71 1.09
CA PHE A 129 -14.34 -3.16 0.41
C PHE A 129 -15.38 -4.22 0.02
N GLY A 130 -14.99 -5.50 -0.01
CA GLY A 130 -15.83 -6.57 -0.55
C GLY A 130 -15.82 -6.65 -2.08
N SER A 131 -15.04 -5.80 -2.75
CA SER A 131 -14.85 -5.74 -4.19
C SER A 131 -13.51 -5.05 -4.51
N MET A 132 -13.09 -5.09 -5.78
CA MET A 132 -11.90 -4.37 -6.23
C MET A 132 -12.12 -2.85 -6.14
N LEU A 133 -11.21 -2.14 -5.48
CA LEU A 133 -11.14 -0.67 -5.61
C LEU A 133 -10.43 -0.35 -6.92
N HIS A 134 -11.18 0.11 -7.92
CA HIS A 134 -10.61 0.40 -9.23
C HIS A 134 -9.91 1.76 -9.26
N HIS A 135 -8.67 1.78 -9.76
CA HIS A 135 -7.93 3.01 -10.01
C HIS A 135 -8.19 3.51 -11.44
N PHE A 136 -8.48 4.81 -11.58
CA PHE A 136 -8.68 5.47 -12.87
C PHE A 136 -7.64 6.60 -13.04
N PRO A 137 -6.44 6.31 -13.60
CA PRO A 137 -5.31 7.23 -13.62
C PRO A 137 -5.50 8.43 -14.56
N TYR A 138 -6.59 8.44 -15.35
CA TYR A 138 -6.84 9.47 -16.35
C TYR A 138 -7.81 10.56 -15.87
N PHE A 139 -8.23 10.52 -14.59
CA PHE A 139 -9.18 11.48 -14.06
C PHE A 139 -8.61 12.90 -14.13
N GLY A 140 -9.31 13.80 -14.83
CA GLY A 140 -8.86 15.17 -15.03
C GLY A 140 -8.11 15.43 -16.33
N MET A 141 -7.79 14.38 -17.10
CA MET A 141 -6.97 14.50 -18.33
C MET A 141 -7.80 14.58 -19.62
N ARG A 142 -9.13 14.45 -19.55
CA ARG A 142 -10.02 14.35 -20.73
C ARG A 142 -10.68 15.68 -21.11
N GLY A 143 -9.96 16.79 -20.90
CA GLY A 143 -10.41 18.16 -21.22
C GLY A 143 -10.90 18.95 -20.02
N GLU A 144 -11.26 20.22 -20.24
CA GLU A 144 -11.53 21.20 -19.18
C GLU A 144 -12.60 20.76 -18.18
N LYS A 145 -13.67 20.12 -18.66
CA LYS A 145 -14.73 19.61 -17.79
C LYS A 145 -14.22 18.54 -16.81
N ASP A 146 -13.41 17.61 -17.29
CA ASP A 146 -12.85 16.54 -16.46
C ASP A 146 -11.86 17.12 -15.44
N ALA A 147 -11.06 18.12 -15.85
CA ALA A 147 -10.15 18.84 -14.95
C ALA A 147 -10.90 19.59 -13.83
N THR A 148 -12.04 20.21 -14.13
CA THR A 148 -12.91 20.83 -13.12
C THR A 148 -13.48 19.78 -12.17
N ASN A 149 -13.97 18.64 -12.68
CA ASN A 149 -14.46 17.55 -11.84
C ASN A 149 -13.37 17.02 -10.88
N LEU A 150 -12.13 16.87 -11.35
CA LEU A 150 -10.99 16.47 -10.51
C LEU A 150 -10.76 17.49 -9.39
N ARG A 151 -10.80 18.79 -9.71
CA ARG A 151 -10.60 19.86 -8.73
C ARG A 151 -11.69 19.86 -7.66
N GLU A 152 -12.95 19.69 -8.05
CA GLU A 152 -14.08 19.60 -7.12
C GLU A 152 -13.99 18.36 -6.23
N ALA A 153 -13.65 17.20 -6.81
CA ALA A 153 -13.44 15.95 -6.10
C ALA A 153 -12.28 16.05 -5.09
N TRP A 154 -11.18 16.71 -5.47
CA TRP A 154 -10.06 17.00 -4.58
C TRP A 154 -10.48 17.85 -3.38
N LEU A 155 -11.21 18.96 -3.62
CA LEU A 155 -11.69 19.82 -2.53
C LEU A 155 -12.64 19.08 -1.59
N LYS A 156 -13.52 18.23 -2.13
CA LYS A 156 -14.40 17.38 -1.34
C LYS A 156 -13.59 16.38 -0.49
N THR A 157 -12.60 15.73 -1.09
CA THR A 157 -11.72 14.79 -0.37
C THR A 157 -10.97 15.48 0.77
N LEU A 158 -10.44 16.68 0.54
CA LEU A 158 -9.75 17.47 1.56
C LEU A 158 -10.68 17.82 2.74
N ALA A 159 -11.93 18.19 2.46
CA ALA A 159 -12.91 18.47 3.51
C ALA A 159 -13.19 17.22 4.37
N LEU A 160 -13.32 16.05 3.75
CA LEU A 160 -13.50 14.77 4.46
C LEU A 160 -12.30 14.43 5.36
N TYR A 161 -11.08 14.65 4.86
CA TYR A 161 -9.86 14.46 5.64
C TYR A 161 -9.79 15.34 6.89
N GLN A 162 -10.34 16.56 6.82
CA GLN A 162 -10.33 17.51 7.94
C GLN A 162 -11.44 17.25 8.96
N SER A 163 -12.50 16.53 8.58
CA SER A 163 -13.64 16.21 9.46
C SER A 163 -13.49 14.87 10.20
N THR A 164 -12.39 14.14 9.97
CA THR A 164 -12.15 12.78 10.50
C THR A 164 -10.99 12.80 11.48
#